data_AF-A0A077Z979-F1
#
_entry.id   AF-A0A077Z979-F1
#
_cell.length_a   1.000
_cell.length_b   1.000
_cell.length_c   1.000
_cell.angle_alpha   90.00
_cell.angle_beta   90.00
_cell.angle_gamma   90.00
#
_symmetry.space_group_name_H-M   'P 1'
#
loop_
_entity.id
_entity.type
_entity.pdbx_description
1 polymer ?
#
loop_
_entity_poly.entity_id
_entity_poly.type
_entity_poly.pdbx_seq_one_letter_code
_entity_poly.pdbx_strand_id
1 'polypeptide(L)'
;MISDIGSDSRSSSETIEDAFHRYQKSLEKVESLRDSVAMDLRRLERCERTINGKLQCIHLPDGLNKLNQICGEAESMFDEVRIIAKTLADNVKLGDIPEFHKMYESILQSLIFDKCLIAFCKERKLLTFEVVASSLGVSTDHTVSVHLTLQDYLLGLLLLPAELVCCLIYRSLANFS
;
A
#
# COMPACT_ATOMS: atom_id res chain seq x y z
N MET A 1 7.43 71.92 -14.44
CA MET A 1 7.98 70.98 -13.44
C MET A 1 7.23 69.67 -13.58
N ILE A 2 7.66 68.80 -14.48
CA ILE A 2 7.09 67.45 -14.66
C ILE A 2 8.30 66.54 -14.75
N SER A 3 8.72 66.02 -13.60
CA SER A 3 9.81 65.07 -13.45
C SER A 3 9.22 63.67 -13.29
N ASP A 4 9.64 62.80 -14.19
CA ASP A 4 9.86 61.36 -14.00
C ASP A 4 8.67 60.51 -13.53
N ILE A 5 7.82 60.19 -14.50
CA ILE A 5 7.13 58.89 -14.56
C ILE A 5 8.15 57.90 -15.15
N GLY A 6 8.98 57.30 -14.31
CA GLY A 6 10.12 56.50 -14.76
C GLY A 6 10.61 55.52 -13.71
N SER A 7 9.79 54.57 -13.25
CA SER A 7 10.26 53.51 -12.36
C SER A 7 9.33 52.30 -12.23
N ASP A 8 8.89 51.69 -13.34
CA ASP A 8 8.06 50.47 -13.24
C ASP A 8 8.33 49.39 -14.31
N SER A 9 9.58 49.27 -14.77
CA SER A 9 9.97 48.34 -15.86
C SER A 9 11.15 47.42 -15.53
N ARG A 10 11.24 46.89 -14.30
CA ARG A 10 12.34 45.98 -13.88
C ARG A 10 11.87 44.68 -13.19
N SER A 11 10.81 44.05 -13.71
CA SER A 11 10.59 42.61 -13.52
C SER A 11 11.35 41.89 -14.64
N SER A 12 12.47 41.28 -14.28
CA SER A 12 13.44 40.65 -15.18
C SER A 12 12.77 39.68 -16.16
N SER A 13 12.92 39.93 -17.46
CA SER A 13 12.50 38.99 -18.52
C SER A 13 13.22 37.67 -18.31
N GLU A 14 12.50 36.64 -17.86
CA GLU A 14 13.00 35.27 -17.80
C GLU A 14 13.48 34.88 -19.20
N THR A 15 14.75 34.50 -19.34
CA THR A 15 15.26 34.03 -20.63
C THR A 15 14.61 32.69 -20.93
N ILE A 16 14.37 32.38 -22.20
CA ILE A 16 13.86 31.06 -22.61
C ILE A 16 14.75 29.94 -22.02
N GLU A 17 16.06 30.15 -21.96
CA GLU A 17 17.03 29.25 -21.32
C GLU A 17 16.75 29.02 -19.83
N ASP A 18 16.43 30.08 -19.07
CA ASP A 18 16.09 29.99 -17.64
C ASP A 18 14.80 29.18 -17.43
N ALA A 19 13.80 29.38 -18.29
CA ALA A 19 12.55 28.64 -18.26
C ALA A 19 12.77 27.15 -18.55
N PHE A 20 13.58 26.81 -19.57
CA PHE A 20 13.95 25.42 -19.87
C PHE A 20 14.74 24.78 -18.74
N HIS A 21 15.70 25.50 -18.13
CA HIS A 21 16.47 24.97 -17.00
C HIS A 21 15.58 24.71 -15.78
N ARG A 22 14.60 25.58 -15.50
CA ARG A 22 13.62 25.35 -14.43
C ARG A 22 12.74 24.14 -14.71
N TYR A 23 12.28 23.99 -15.95
CA TYR A 23 11.48 22.85 -16.38
C TYR A 23 12.26 21.54 -16.26
N GLN A 24 13.51 21.50 -16.75
CA GLN A 24 14.39 20.34 -16.62
C GLN A 24 14.59 19.94 -15.15
N LYS A 25 14.88 20.91 -14.27
CA LYS A 25 15.03 20.64 -12.82
C LYS A 25 13.73 20.13 -12.18
N SER A 26 12.57 20.55 -12.69
CA SER A 26 11.28 20.02 -12.25
C SER A 26 11.09 18.57 -12.71
N LEU A 27 11.47 18.27 -13.95
CA LEU A 27 11.39 16.92 -14.52
C LEU A 27 12.30 15.94 -13.76
N GLU A 28 13.56 16.31 -13.51
CA GLU A 28 14.51 15.50 -12.73
C GLU A 28 13.98 15.18 -11.33
N LYS A 29 13.31 16.14 -10.68
CA LYS A 29 12.65 15.89 -9.37
C LYS A 29 11.51 14.90 -9.49
N VAL A 30 10.64 15.03 -10.49
CA VAL A 30 9.52 14.10 -10.71
C VAL A 30 10.05 12.69 -11.02
N GLU A 31 11.09 12.58 -11.84
CA GLU A 31 11.75 11.31 -12.15
C GLU A 31 12.35 10.67 -10.88
N SER A 32 13.09 11.44 -10.08
CA SER A 32 13.66 10.95 -8.81
C SER A 32 12.58 10.47 -7.82
N LEU A 33 11.43 11.17 -7.78
CA LEU A 33 10.29 10.78 -6.94
C LEU A 33 9.67 9.48 -7.43
N ARG A 34 9.47 9.33 -8.75
CA ARG A 34 8.96 8.10 -9.35
C ARG A 34 9.87 6.91 -9.11
N ASP A 35 11.19 7.10 -9.18
CA ASP A 35 12.17 6.06 -8.89
C ASP A 35 12.13 5.63 -7.41
N SER A 36 12.07 6.60 -6.49
CA SER A 36 11.93 6.34 -5.06
C SER A 36 10.65 5.57 -4.75
N VAL A 37 9.52 6.02 -5.30
CA VAL A 37 8.22 5.35 -5.19
C VAL A 37 8.29 3.92 -5.72
N ALA A 38 8.92 3.71 -6.89
CA ALA A 38 9.03 2.39 -7.48
C ALA A 38 9.89 1.45 -6.60
N MET A 39 10.90 1.97 -5.91
CA MET A 39 11.67 1.20 -4.93
C MET A 39 10.82 0.78 -3.73
N ASP A 40 10.04 1.70 -3.17
CA ASP A 40 9.17 1.44 -2.03
C ASP A 40 8.04 0.45 -2.40
N LEU A 41 7.43 0.58 -3.57
CA LEU A 41 6.41 -0.35 -4.07
C LEU A 41 6.98 -1.77 -4.29
N ARG A 42 8.19 -1.90 -4.84
CA ARG A 42 8.86 -3.22 -4.95
C ARG A 42 9.14 -3.85 -3.60
N ARG A 43 9.46 -3.02 -2.59
CA ARG A 43 9.64 -3.49 -1.22
C ARG A 43 8.31 -3.96 -0.63
N LEU A 44 7.23 -3.20 -0.84
CA LEU A 44 5.88 -3.57 -0.40
C LEU A 44 5.42 -4.89 -1.02
N GLU A 45 5.62 -5.07 -2.34
CA GLU A 45 5.32 -6.31 -3.07
C GLU A 45 6.12 -7.52 -2.54
N ARG A 46 7.36 -7.30 -2.05
CA ARG A 46 8.15 -8.36 -1.42
C ARG A 46 7.58 -8.75 -0.06
N CYS A 47 7.17 -7.76 0.74
CA CYS A 47 6.53 -8.01 2.03
C CYS A 47 5.23 -8.81 1.83
N GLU A 48 4.37 -8.37 0.90
CA GLU A 48 3.12 -9.05 0.54
C GLU A 48 3.37 -10.51 0.15
N ARG A 49 4.26 -10.79 -0.81
CA ARG A 49 4.59 -12.17 -1.21
C ARG A 49 5.12 -13.03 -0.07
N THR A 50 5.86 -12.43 0.85
CA THR A 50 6.42 -13.15 2.00
C THR A 50 5.31 -13.47 3.02
N ILE A 51 4.41 -12.54 3.30
CA ILE A 51 3.24 -12.75 4.17
C ILE A 51 2.34 -13.82 3.56
N ASN A 52 1.99 -13.67 2.29
CA ASN A 52 1.15 -14.63 1.58
C ASN A 52 1.79 -16.02 1.60
N GLY A 53 3.07 -16.14 1.22
CA GLY A 53 3.80 -17.41 1.27
C GLY A 53 3.85 -18.04 2.66
N LYS A 54 3.91 -17.23 3.72
CA LYS A 54 3.81 -17.71 5.10
C LYS A 54 2.42 -18.26 5.41
N LEU A 55 1.36 -17.58 5.00
CA LEU A 55 -0.02 -18.02 5.21
C LEU A 55 -0.36 -19.27 4.41
N GLN A 56 0.23 -19.47 3.23
CA GLN A 56 0.08 -20.70 2.45
C GLN A 56 0.58 -21.95 3.19
N CYS A 57 1.43 -21.80 4.23
CA CYS A 57 1.85 -22.92 5.08
C CYS A 57 0.69 -23.53 5.88
N ILE A 58 -0.47 -22.86 5.99
CA ILE A 58 -1.66 -23.40 6.66
C ILE A 58 -2.20 -24.64 5.94
N HIS A 59 -1.98 -24.74 4.62
CA HIS A 59 -2.43 -25.88 3.79
C HIS A 59 -1.48 -27.08 3.83
N LEU A 60 -0.32 -26.96 4.49
CA LEU A 60 0.58 -28.09 4.69
C LEU A 60 -0.03 -29.10 5.69
N PRO A 61 0.37 -30.38 5.67
CA PRO A 61 -0.22 -31.41 6.54
C PRO A 61 -0.25 -31.06 8.04
N ASP A 62 0.79 -30.38 8.55
CA ASP A 62 0.87 -29.90 9.94
C ASP A 62 0.45 -28.42 10.11
N GLY A 63 0.02 -27.76 9.04
CA GLY A 63 -0.26 -26.34 9.00
C GLY A 63 -1.32 -25.91 10.01
N LEU A 64 -2.37 -26.72 10.18
CA LEU A 64 -3.44 -26.47 11.14
C LEU A 64 -2.97 -26.56 12.59
N ASN A 65 -2.07 -27.51 12.92
CA ASN A 65 -1.47 -27.62 14.25
C ASN A 65 -0.56 -26.42 14.56
N LYS A 66 0.04 -25.83 13.53
CA LYS A 66 0.91 -24.66 13.61
C LYS A 66 0.19 -23.35 13.28
N LEU A 67 -1.15 -23.34 13.20
CA LEU A 67 -1.93 -22.19 12.72
C LEU A 67 -1.61 -20.90 13.50
N ASN A 68 -1.58 -20.99 14.83
CA ASN A 68 -1.27 -19.83 15.68
C ASN A 68 0.14 -19.30 15.46
N GLN A 69 1.11 -20.19 15.26
CA GLN A 69 2.49 -19.82 14.96
C GLN A 69 2.58 -19.16 13.58
N ILE A 70 2.00 -19.76 12.56
CA ILE A 70 1.99 -19.24 11.19
C ILE A 70 1.35 -17.85 11.14
N CYS A 71 0.17 -17.70 11.76
CA CYS A 71 -0.52 -16.42 11.82
C CYS A 71 0.27 -15.40 12.65
N GLY A 72 0.93 -15.79 13.73
CA GLY A 72 1.76 -14.89 14.54
C GLY A 72 2.99 -14.38 13.79
N GLU A 73 3.67 -15.25 13.05
CA GLU A 73 4.81 -14.87 12.20
C GLU A 73 4.37 -13.95 11.06
N ALA A 74 3.30 -14.30 10.34
CA ALA A 74 2.74 -13.45 9.28
C ALA A 74 2.27 -12.08 9.82
N GLU A 75 1.64 -12.05 11.00
CA GLU A 75 1.21 -10.82 11.67
C GLU A 75 2.39 -9.88 11.97
N SER A 76 3.53 -10.41 12.40
CA SER A 76 4.73 -9.61 12.69
C SER A 76 5.31 -8.92 11.46
N MET A 77 5.10 -9.47 10.27
CA MET A 77 5.61 -8.92 9.02
C MET A 77 4.85 -7.67 8.56
N PHE A 78 3.63 -7.45 9.07
CA PHE A 78 2.86 -6.23 8.78
C PHE A 78 3.51 -4.96 9.37
N ASP A 79 4.45 -5.09 10.31
CA ASP A 79 5.20 -3.94 10.82
C ASP A 79 6.00 -3.27 9.71
N GLU A 80 6.61 -4.06 8.82
CA GLU A 80 7.33 -3.54 7.66
C GLU A 80 6.38 -2.89 6.65
N VAL A 81 5.21 -3.50 6.42
CA VAL A 81 4.15 -2.95 5.57
C VAL A 81 3.74 -1.55 6.03
N ARG A 82 3.52 -1.36 7.34
CA ARG A 82 3.16 -0.05 7.91
C ARG A 82 4.27 0.99 7.72
N ILE A 83 5.54 0.58 7.86
CA ILE A 83 6.69 1.47 7.64
C ILE A 83 6.71 1.94 6.18
N ILE A 84 6.56 1.03 5.22
CA ILE A 84 6.58 1.36 3.78
C ILE A 84 5.38 2.22 3.40
N ALA A 85 4.17 1.87 3.87
CA ALA A 85 2.96 2.66 3.62
C ALA A 85 3.11 4.10 4.13
N LYS A 86 3.69 4.28 5.32
CA LYS A 86 4.00 5.60 5.88
C LYS A 86 5.03 6.36 5.03
N THR A 87 6.12 5.70 4.64
CA THR A 87 7.14 6.32 3.77
C THR A 87 6.54 6.77 2.43
N LEU A 88 5.68 5.96 1.81
CA LEU A 88 4.96 6.33 0.59
C LEU A 88 4.03 7.53 0.82
N ALA A 89 3.31 7.56 1.94
CA ALA A 89 2.39 8.66 2.29
C ALA A 89 3.13 9.98 2.55
N ASP A 90 4.32 9.92 3.18
CA ASP A 90 5.16 11.08 3.48
C ASP A 90 5.85 11.63 2.21
N ASN A 91 6.22 10.75 1.27
CA ASN A 91 6.97 11.10 0.07
C ASN A 91 6.08 11.58 -1.09
N VAL A 92 4.85 11.07 -1.20
CA VAL A 92 3.95 11.34 -2.35
C VAL A 92 2.81 12.25 -1.92
N LYS A 93 2.67 13.41 -2.56
CA LYS A 93 1.48 14.26 -2.39
C LYS A 93 0.39 13.87 -3.38
N LEU A 94 -0.85 14.18 -3.02
CA LEU A 94 -1.99 13.97 -3.90
C LEU A 94 -1.79 14.78 -5.20
N GLY A 95 -1.75 14.07 -6.33
CA GLY A 95 -1.55 14.68 -7.66
C GLY A 95 -0.11 14.66 -8.18
N ASP A 96 0.89 14.26 -7.37
CA ASP A 96 2.29 14.20 -7.83
C ASP A 96 2.49 13.16 -8.94
N ILE A 97 1.78 12.03 -8.85
CA ILE A 97 1.85 10.94 -9.82
C ILE A 97 0.43 10.61 -10.31
N PRO A 98 0.13 10.76 -11.61
CA PRO A 98 -1.13 10.33 -12.18
C PRO A 98 -1.36 8.84 -11.93
N GLU A 99 -2.57 8.47 -11.52
CA GLU A 99 -2.96 7.08 -11.27
C GLU A 99 -2.09 6.33 -10.25
N PHE A 100 -1.50 7.06 -9.29
CA PHE A 100 -0.66 6.49 -8.23
C PHE A 100 -1.32 5.30 -7.52
N HIS A 101 -2.62 5.39 -7.26
CA HIS A 101 -3.42 4.32 -6.65
C HIS A 101 -3.33 2.98 -7.41
N LYS A 102 -3.40 3.02 -8.75
CA LYS A 102 -3.35 1.80 -9.57
C LYS A 102 -2.04 1.04 -9.45
N MET A 103 -0.96 1.71 -9.04
CA MET A 103 0.34 1.06 -8.87
C MET A 103 0.41 0.15 -7.64
N TYR A 104 -0.45 0.35 -6.64
CA TYR A 104 -0.44 -0.43 -5.40
C TYR A 104 -1.76 -1.11 -5.06
N GLU A 105 -2.87 -0.81 -5.76
CA GLU A 105 -4.19 -1.36 -5.47
C GLU A 105 -4.19 -2.90 -5.37
N SER A 106 -3.52 -3.59 -6.30
CA SER A 106 -3.46 -5.06 -6.30
C SER A 106 -2.68 -5.61 -5.09
N ILE A 107 -1.61 -4.93 -4.69
CA ILE A 107 -0.81 -5.32 -3.52
C ILE A 107 -1.62 -5.08 -2.25
N LEU A 108 -2.32 -3.94 -2.19
CA LEU A 108 -3.18 -3.59 -1.06
C LEU A 108 -4.32 -4.58 -0.89
N GLN A 109 -4.99 -4.98 -1.97
CA GLN A 109 -6.04 -5.99 -1.96
C GLN A 109 -5.54 -7.34 -1.41
N SER A 110 -4.34 -7.77 -1.78
CA SER A 110 -3.73 -9.00 -1.23
C SER A 110 -3.40 -8.87 0.26
N LEU A 111 -2.84 -7.73 0.69
CA LEU A 111 -2.57 -7.47 2.10
C LEU A 111 -3.84 -7.42 2.96
N ILE A 112 -4.96 -6.92 2.42
CA ILE A 112 -6.28 -6.94 3.07
C ILE A 112 -6.76 -8.38 3.25
N PHE A 113 -6.64 -9.20 2.20
CA PHE A 113 -6.97 -10.62 2.25
C PHE A 113 -6.18 -11.32 3.36
N ASP A 114 -4.85 -11.17 3.36
CA ASP A 114 -3.95 -11.78 4.34
C ASP A 114 -4.31 -11.35 5.78
N LYS A 115 -4.58 -10.06 5.98
CA LYS A 115 -4.95 -9.52 7.29
C LYS A 115 -6.27 -10.07 7.81
N CYS A 116 -7.28 -10.15 6.93
CA CYS A 116 -8.59 -10.69 7.27
C CYS A 116 -8.52 -12.20 7.50
N LEU A 117 -7.69 -12.92 6.75
CA LEU A 117 -7.44 -14.35 6.94
C LEU A 117 -6.82 -14.62 8.31
N ILE A 118 -5.79 -13.85 8.71
CA ILE A 118 -5.17 -13.95 10.05
C ILE A 118 -6.21 -13.73 11.15
N ALA A 119 -7.00 -12.66 11.06
CA ALA A 119 -8.03 -12.34 12.05
C ALA A 119 -9.11 -13.43 12.13
N PHE A 120 -9.54 -13.97 10.99
CA PHE A 120 -10.52 -15.03 10.96
C PHE A 120 -9.96 -16.34 11.54
N CYS A 121 -8.69 -16.66 11.27
CA CYS A 121 -8.02 -17.83 11.81
C CYS A 121 -7.86 -17.78 13.33
N LYS A 122 -7.50 -16.61 13.89
CA LYS A 122 -7.26 -16.41 15.33
C LYS A 122 -8.53 -16.16 16.13
N GLU A 123 -9.44 -15.33 15.62
CA GLU A 123 -10.57 -14.77 16.39
C GLU A 123 -11.94 -15.14 15.84
N ARG A 124 -12.01 -15.78 14.66
CA ARG A 124 -13.26 -16.06 13.94
C ARG A 124 -14.08 -14.80 13.66
N LYS A 125 -13.38 -13.69 13.40
CA LYS A 125 -13.97 -12.38 13.08
C LYS A 125 -13.45 -11.85 11.76
N LEU A 126 -14.31 -11.09 11.08
CA LEU A 126 -13.93 -10.27 9.93
C LEU A 126 -13.55 -8.87 10.43
N LEU A 127 -12.39 -8.37 10.02
CA LEU A 127 -11.96 -7.02 10.38
C LEU A 127 -12.79 -5.99 9.62
N THR A 128 -13.16 -4.89 10.28
CA THR A 128 -13.84 -3.77 9.61
C THR A 128 -12.88 -2.99 8.72
N PHE A 129 -13.43 -2.21 7.81
CA PHE A 129 -12.68 -1.35 6.89
C PHE A 129 -11.64 -0.47 7.60
N GLU A 130 -12.04 0.19 8.69
CA GLU A 130 -11.21 1.11 9.47
C GLU A 130 -10.09 0.38 10.22
N VAL A 131 -10.38 -0.82 10.72
CA VAL A 131 -9.39 -1.66 11.43
C VAL A 131 -8.34 -2.18 10.46
N VAL A 132 -8.73 -2.58 9.25
CA VAL A 132 -7.79 -2.99 8.21
C VAL A 132 -6.91 -1.82 7.78
N ALA A 133 -7.49 -0.65 7.50
CA ALA A 133 -6.74 0.54 7.15
C ALA A 133 -5.69 0.91 8.21
N SER A 134 -6.11 0.92 9.49
CA SER A 134 -5.23 1.18 10.62
C SER A 134 -4.12 0.13 10.76
N SER A 135 -4.43 -1.14 10.50
CA SER A 135 -3.46 -2.25 10.58
C SER A 135 -2.41 -2.21 9.47
N LEU A 136 -2.78 -1.70 8.29
CA LEU A 136 -1.87 -1.54 7.15
C LEU A 136 -1.12 -0.20 7.17
N GLY A 137 -1.52 0.73 8.04
CA GLY A 137 -0.90 2.06 8.15
C GLY A 137 -1.32 3.00 7.02
N VAL A 138 -2.50 2.80 6.44
CA VAL A 138 -3.06 3.61 5.35
C VAL A 138 -4.27 4.41 5.82
N SER A 139 -4.52 5.56 5.18
CA SER A 139 -5.69 6.39 5.49
C SER A 139 -6.95 5.84 4.81
N THR A 140 -8.12 6.10 5.37
CA THR A 140 -9.41 5.91 4.67
C THR A 140 -9.87 7.19 3.96
N ASP A 141 -9.12 8.29 4.11
CA ASP A 141 -9.44 9.59 3.54
C ASP A 141 -8.89 9.72 2.11
N HIS A 142 -9.77 10.02 1.17
CA HIS A 142 -9.45 10.23 -0.25
C HIS A 142 -8.62 11.50 -0.49
N THR A 143 -8.45 12.38 0.50
CA THR A 143 -7.59 13.57 0.37
C THR A 143 -6.09 13.25 0.49
N VAL A 144 -5.73 12.00 0.81
CA VAL A 144 -4.34 11.55 0.97
C VAL A 144 -3.93 10.69 -0.24
N SER A 145 -2.66 10.76 -0.63
CA SER A 145 -2.10 9.98 -1.76
C SER A 145 -2.21 8.47 -1.55
N VAL A 146 -1.84 8.00 -0.35
CA VAL A 146 -1.96 6.61 0.08
C VAL A 146 -3.23 6.45 0.91
N HIS A 147 -4.28 5.95 0.28
CA HIS A 147 -5.54 5.67 0.94
C HIS A 147 -6.10 4.32 0.51
N LEU A 148 -6.90 3.73 1.39
CA LEU A 148 -7.67 2.53 1.13
C LEU A 148 -9.07 2.93 0.65
N THR A 149 -9.50 2.43 -0.51
CA THR A 149 -10.88 2.61 -0.96
C THR A 149 -11.76 1.46 -0.49
N LEU A 150 -13.07 1.70 -0.38
CA LEU A 150 -14.02 0.63 -0.09
C LEU A 150 -13.97 -0.48 -1.15
N GLN A 151 -13.69 -0.12 -2.40
CA GLN A 151 -13.54 -1.07 -3.50
C GLN A 151 -12.36 -2.03 -3.25
N ASP A 152 -11.20 -1.54 -2.83
CA ASP A 152 -10.05 -2.38 -2.50
C ASP A 152 -10.34 -3.35 -1.37
N TYR A 153 -11.04 -2.86 -0.33
CA TYR A 153 -11.45 -3.70 0.79
C TYR A 153 -12.36 -4.84 0.34
N LEU A 154 -13.38 -4.55 -0.45
CA LEU A 154 -14.29 -5.58 -0.95
C LEU A 154 -13.61 -6.56 -1.91
N LEU A 155 -12.70 -6.08 -2.77
CA LEU A 155 -11.92 -6.92 -3.68
C LEU A 155 -10.95 -7.84 -2.92
N GLY A 156 -10.27 -7.33 -1.88
CA GLY A 156 -9.42 -8.15 -1.01
C GLY A 156 -10.20 -9.23 -0.26
N LEU A 157 -11.47 -8.97 0.09
CA LEU A 157 -12.32 -9.97 0.75
C LEU A 157 -12.92 -11.01 -0.20
N LEU A 158 -12.89 -10.78 -1.51
CA LEU A 158 -13.61 -11.60 -2.48
C LEU A 158 -13.16 -13.08 -2.44
N LEU A 159 -11.87 -13.33 -2.22
CA LEU A 159 -11.30 -14.69 -2.17
C LEU A 159 -11.32 -15.31 -0.77
N LEU A 160 -11.64 -14.54 0.28
CA LEU A 160 -11.62 -15.02 1.66
C LEU A 160 -12.55 -16.23 1.88
N PRO A 161 -13.81 -16.25 1.40
CA PRO A 161 -14.68 -17.42 1.59
C PRO A 161 -14.10 -18.71 0.98
N ALA A 162 -13.46 -18.62 -0.20
CA ALA A 162 -12.87 -19.77 -0.86
C ALA A 162 -11.72 -20.37 -0.03
N GLU A 163 -10.86 -19.51 0.52
CA GLU A 163 -9.73 -19.94 1.36
C GLU A 163 -10.20 -20.57 2.68
N LEU A 164 -11.26 -20.03 3.27
CA LEU A 164 -11.86 -20.58 4.49
C LEU A 164 -12.47 -21.96 4.25
N VAL A 165 -13.14 -22.18 3.12
CA VAL A 165 -13.64 -23.51 2.73
C VAL A 165 -12.48 -24.48 2.56
N CYS A 166 -11.39 -24.05 1.91
CA CYS A 166 -10.18 -24.85 1.75
C CYS A 166 -9.61 -25.29 3.11
N CYS A 167 -9.45 -24.34 4.04
CA CYS A 167 -8.98 -24.63 5.40
C CYS A 167 -9.91 -25.60 6.16
N LEU A 168 -11.24 -25.48 5.98
CA LEU A 168 -12.21 -26.38 6.61
C LEU A 168 -12.13 -27.80 6.03
N ILE A 169 -11.92 -27.94 4.72
CA ILE A 169 -11.73 -29.24 4.07
C ILE A 169 -10.44 -29.90 4.58
N TYR A 170 -9.32 -29.18 4.64
CA TYR A 170 -8.08 -29.70 5.21
C TYR A 170 -8.25 -30.13 6.67
N ARG A 171 -9.04 -29.38 7.47
CA ARG A 171 -9.35 -29.75 8.84
C ARG A 171 -10.20 -31.02 8.92
N SER A 172 -11.16 -31.18 8.02
CA SER A 172 -11.95 -32.40 7.95
C SER A 172 -11.06 -33.60 7.64
N LEU A 173 -10.15 -33.48 6.67
CA LEU A 173 -9.24 -34.56 6.28
C LEU A 173 -8.26 -34.93 7.41
N ALA A 174 -7.72 -33.93 8.12
CA ALA A 174 -6.82 -34.16 9.26
C ALA A 174 -7.50 -34.84 10.46
N ASN A 175 -8.83 -34.74 10.59
CA ASN A 175 -9.57 -35.47 11.63
C ASN A 175 -9.85 -36.94 11.27
N PHE A 176 -9.63 -37.34 10.01
CA PHE A 176 -9.82 -38.73 9.54
C PHE A 176 -8.52 -39.55 9.52
N SER A 177 -7.36 -38.91 9.72
CA SER A 177 -6.03 -39.54 9.83
C SER A 177 -5.58 -39.66 11.28
#